data_AF-A0A953FEK0-F1
#
_entry.id   AF-A0A953FEK0-F1
#
_cell.length_a   1.000
_cell.length_b   1.000
_cell.length_c   1.000
_cell.angle_alpha   90.00
_cell.angle_beta   90.00
_cell.angle_gamma   90.00
#
_symmetry.space_group_name_H-M   'P 1'
#
loop_
_entity.id
_entity.type
_entity.pdbx_description
1 polymer ?
#
loop_
_entity_poly.entity_id
_entity_poly.type
_entity_poly.pdbx_seq_one_letter_code
_entity_poly.pdbx_strand_id
1 'polypeptide(L)'
;MAQEQGTSGDEQLRATEIVSEPMVDQVPVAVDDAQDELHGTDEPVRMDYSHSTRQELANIIRELAQETDQRRVDSTLREIKPVWDDLQERERSNALQRFLESGGTKEDFSYKADELDNLFDGTFKLLRDRRARNLKEQDEQRQRNLIRKQELLEQLRTLVDSEDNASSMKAFKEIQAGWKKAGAVPANFNKDLWASYHALVDRFYDQRSILFELKELDRRKNLEAKQELVMRAEKLMASERINDAVKELNELHNEFRHIGPVPKEEQEALWLQFKKASDAVYEKRDAFVKELTINLHKNLEQKNTLLATIEPFATYQTDRIKEWNEKTREILALQKQW
;
A
#
# COMPACT_ATOMS: atom_id res chain seq x y z
N MET A 1 -22.01 29.51 -45.58
CA MET A 1 -22.62 28.87 -44.40
C MET A 1 -21.63 27.86 -43.87
N ALA A 2 -20.70 28.31 -43.03
CA ALA A 2 -19.69 27.49 -42.40
C ALA A 2 -19.97 27.58 -40.90
N GLN A 3 -20.85 26.69 -40.44
CA GLN A 3 -21.22 26.56 -39.03
C GLN A 3 -20.32 25.51 -38.38
N GLU A 4 -19.59 25.99 -37.37
CA GLU A 4 -19.45 25.34 -36.08
C GLU A 4 -19.12 23.83 -36.07
N GLN A 5 -17.83 23.51 -36.09
CA GLN A 5 -17.31 22.35 -35.35
C GLN A 5 -16.03 22.77 -34.62
N GLY A 6 -16.15 23.78 -33.78
CA GLY A 6 -15.23 24.06 -32.68
C GLY A 6 -15.95 23.75 -31.37
N THR A 7 -15.21 23.22 -30.41
CA THR A 7 -15.55 23.15 -28.98
C THR A 7 -16.71 22.22 -28.58
N SER A 8 -16.43 20.92 -28.50
CA SER A 8 -16.95 20.11 -27.39
C SER A 8 -16.17 18.81 -27.27
N GLY A 9 -15.25 18.79 -26.32
CA GLY A 9 -14.44 17.65 -25.95
C GLY A 9 -13.49 18.04 -24.83
N ASP A 10 -13.91 19.00 -24.00
CA ASP A 10 -13.27 19.35 -22.73
C ASP A 10 -13.81 18.34 -21.70
N GLU A 11 -13.43 17.07 -21.88
CA GLU A 11 -13.79 16.02 -20.96
C GLU A 11 -12.53 15.26 -20.53
N GLN A 12 -12.22 15.43 -19.25
CA GLN A 12 -11.41 14.57 -18.40
C GLN A 12 -9.89 14.56 -18.65
N LEU A 13 -9.22 15.40 -17.87
CA LEU A 13 -8.06 14.97 -17.10
C LEU A 13 -8.34 15.24 -15.61
N ARG A 14 -9.25 14.45 -15.03
CA ARG A 14 -9.26 14.29 -13.56
C ARG A 14 -8.01 13.50 -13.21
N ALA A 15 -6.96 14.25 -12.88
CA ALA A 15 -5.78 13.72 -12.22
C ALA A 15 -6.25 12.95 -10.98
N THR A 16 -6.26 11.62 -11.07
CA THR A 16 -6.28 10.79 -9.87
C THR A 16 -4.88 10.94 -9.30
N GLU A 17 -4.81 11.71 -8.23
CA GLU A 17 -3.62 11.97 -7.43
C GLU A 17 -3.18 10.64 -6.80
N ILE A 18 -2.51 9.80 -7.58
CA ILE A 18 -1.73 8.71 -7.03
C ILE A 18 -0.44 9.38 -6.58
N VAL A 19 -0.46 9.79 -5.31
CA VAL A 19 0.73 10.21 -4.56
C VAL A 19 1.78 9.14 -4.78
N SER A 20 2.77 9.46 -5.58
CA SER A 20 4.01 8.72 -5.68
C SER A 20 4.77 8.97 -4.39
N GLU A 21 4.42 8.22 -3.35
CA GLU A 21 5.26 8.12 -2.16
C GLU A 21 6.59 7.48 -2.58
N PRO A 22 7.73 8.04 -2.13
CA PRO A 22 9.04 7.56 -2.50
C PRO A 22 9.19 6.10 -2.08
N MET A 23 9.55 5.27 -3.05
CA MET A 23 9.86 3.85 -2.85
C MET A 23 11.29 3.70 -2.31
N VAL A 24 11.65 4.40 -1.25
CA VAL A 24 12.85 4.12 -0.45
C VAL A 24 12.62 4.66 0.95
N ASP A 25 11.87 3.90 1.74
CA ASP A 25 12.26 3.70 3.11
C ASP A 25 11.98 2.21 3.36
N GLN A 26 12.98 1.40 3.01
CA GLN A 26 13.28 0.26 3.86
C GLN A 26 13.53 0.89 5.22
N VAL A 27 12.46 1.19 5.98
CA VAL A 27 12.60 1.35 7.40
C VAL A 27 13.22 0.01 7.77
N PRO A 28 14.48 -0.01 8.23
CA PRO A 28 14.93 -1.20 8.90
C PRO A 28 13.92 -1.29 10.03
N VAL A 29 12.98 -2.25 9.93
CA VAL A 29 12.10 -2.54 11.04
C VAL A 29 13.10 -2.96 12.06
N ALA A 30 13.49 -1.98 12.89
CA ALA A 30 14.46 -2.11 13.93
C ALA A 30 14.09 -3.42 14.57
N VAL A 31 15.08 -4.29 14.61
CA VAL A 31 14.97 -5.57 15.24
C VAL A 31 14.52 -5.25 16.65
N ASP A 32 13.20 -5.20 16.85
CA ASP A 32 12.57 -5.32 18.15
C ASP A 32 12.63 -6.83 18.41
N ASP A 33 13.88 -7.32 18.39
CA ASP A 33 14.44 -8.07 19.48
C ASP A 33 14.10 -7.29 20.77
N ALA A 34 12.82 -7.36 21.16
CA ALA A 34 12.49 -7.75 22.51
C ALA A 34 12.91 -9.22 22.69
N GLN A 35 14.15 -9.56 22.31
CA GLN A 35 14.99 -10.43 23.12
C GLN A 35 15.00 -9.73 24.45
N ASP A 36 14.38 -10.37 25.44
CA ASP A 36 14.56 -10.09 26.84
C ASP A 36 14.97 -8.63 27.07
N GLU A 37 14.01 -7.71 27.14
CA GLU A 37 14.20 -6.64 28.11
C GLU A 37 14.34 -7.37 29.43
N LEU A 38 15.62 -7.62 29.72
CA LEU A 38 16.20 -8.04 30.96
C LEU A 38 15.38 -7.27 31.98
N HIS A 39 14.42 -7.98 32.58
CA HIS A 39 13.94 -7.58 33.88
C HIS A 39 15.21 -7.37 34.67
N GLY A 40 15.46 -6.10 35.00
CA GLY A 40 16.61 -5.71 35.80
C GLY A 40 16.77 -6.76 36.88
N THR A 41 17.96 -7.33 36.94
CA THR A 41 18.39 -8.31 37.92
C THR A 41 18.49 -7.65 39.29
N ASP A 42 17.47 -6.90 39.71
CA ASP A 42 17.16 -6.74 41.12
C ASP A 42 16.54 -8.07 41.53
N GLU A 43 17.41 -9.05 41.76
CA GLU A 43 17.04 -10.17 42.59
C GLU A 43 16.50 -9.58 43.90
N PRO A 44 15.25 -9.89 44.30
CA PRO A 44 14.71 -9.36 45.53
C PRO A 44 15.65 -9.75 46.66
N VAL A 45 16.13 -8.76 47.41
CA VAL A 45 17.09 -8.93 48.50
C VAL A 45 16.67 -10.12 49.35
N ARG A 46 17.48 -11.18 49.34
CA ARG A 46 17.27 -12.35 50.20
C ARG A 46 17.53 -11.91 51.63
N MET A 47 16.46 -11.70 52.38
CA MET A 47 16.55 -11.59 53.84
C MET A 47 16.72 -13.01 54.39
N ASP A 48 17.70 -13.20 55.26
CA ASP A 48 17.82 -14.44 56.03
C ASP A 48 16.84 -14.40 57.21
N TYR A 49 15.95 -15.41 57.27
CA TYR A 49 14.94 -15.56 58.32
C TYR A 49 15.30 -16.70 59.29
N SER A 50 16.50 -17.27 59.22
CA SER A 50 16.96 -18.43 60.01
C SER A 50 16.81 -18.28 61.53
N HIS A 51 16.80 -17.05 62.04
CA HIS A 51 16.67 -16.73 63.47
C HIS A 51 15.32 -16.12 63.86
N SER A 52 14.36 -16.03 62.94
CA SER A 52 13.07 -15.40 63.20
C SER A 52 12.16 -16.26 64.10
N THR A 53 11.37 -15.60 64.96
CA THR A 53 10.40 -16.30 65.83
C THR A 53 9.11 -16.64 65.08
N ARG A 54 8.31 -17.59 65.60
CA ARG A 54 6.98 -17.89 65.02
C ARG A 54 6.08 -16.64 64.95
N GLN A 55 6.13 -15.76 65.94
CA GLN A 55 5.35 -14.52 65.89
C GLN A 55 5.81 -13.58 64.77
N GLU A 56 7.12 -13.46 64.56
CA GLU A 56 7.69 -12.63 63.48
C GLU A 56 7.34 -13.18 62.10
N LEU A 57 7.47 -14.50 61.89
CA LEU A 57 7.12 -15.14 60.62
C LEU A 57 5.60 -15.01 60.30
N ALA A 58 4.75 -15.12 61.31
CA ALA A 58 3.31 -14.88 61.19
C ALA A 58 2.97 -13.42 60.84
N ASN A 59 3.77 -12.45 61.30
CA ASN A 59 3.64 -11.05 60.91
C ASN A 59 4.10 -10.83 59.47
N ILE A 60 5.25 -11.40 59.09
CA ILE A 60 5.83 -11.27 57.75
C ILE A 60 4.88 -11.84 56.68
N ILE A 61 4.31 -13.04 56.90
CA ILE A 61 3.38 -13.63 55.92
C ILE A 61 2.08 -12.84 55.76
N ARG A 62 1.66 -12.16 56.83
CA ARG A 62 0.49 -11.28 56.83
C ARG A 62 0.78 -9.97 56.09
N GLU A 63 1.97 -9.41 56.22
CA GLU A 63 2.42 -8.26 55.42
C GLU A 63 2.53 -8.63 53.94
N LEU A 64 3.11 -9.81 53.64
CA LEU A 64 3.17 -10.37 52.29
C LEU A 64 1.81 -10.55 51.62
N ALA A 65 0.75 -10.80 52.41
CA ALA A 65 -0.61 -10.89 51.88
C ALA A 65 -1.07 -9.57 51.23
N GLN A 66 -0.56 -8.42 51.70
CA GLN A 66 -0.87 -7.09 51.16
C GLN A 66 0.11 -6.63 50.07
N GLU A 67 1.23 -7.33 49.92
CA GLU A 67 2.26 -7.01 48.93
C GLU A 67 1.76 -7.24 47.50
N THR A 68 2.09 -6.29 46.62
CA THR A 68 1.68 -6.28 45.21
C THR A 68 2.74 -6.90 44.29
N ASP A 69 4.01 -6.80 44.67
CA ASP A 69 5.10 -7.42 43.92
C ASP A 69 5.12 -8.95 44.11
N GLN A 70 4.64 -9.66 43.09
CA GLN A 70 4.58 -11.11 43.10
C GLN A 70 5.96 -11.78 43.18
N ARG A 71 7.03 -11.15 42.66
CA ARG A 71 8.39 -11.72 42.71
C ARG A 71 8.94 -11.71 44.11
N ARG A 72 8.76 -10.58 44.80
CA ARG A 72 9.09 -10.44 46.21
C ARG A 72 8.30 -11.43 47.05
N VAL A 73 6.99 -11.54 46.81
CA VAL A 73 6.13 -12.51 47.49
C VAL A 73 6.63 -13.95 47.31
N ASP A 74 6.93 -14.34 46.08
CA ASP A 74 7.41 -15.70 45.77
C ASP A 74 8.79 -15.98 46.37
N SER A 75 9.69 -14.99 46.37
CA SER A 75 11.03 -15.10 46.98
C SER A 75 10.94 -15.26 48.49
N THR A 76 10.23 -14.35 49.18
CA THR A 76 10.10 -14.41 50.64
C THR A 76 9.35 -15.66 51.08
N LEU A 77 8.31 -16.11 50.36
CA LEU A 77 7.62 -17.37 50.67
C LEU A 77 8.54 -18.60 50.61
N ARG A 78 9.50 -18.60 49.68
CA ARG A 78 10.48 -19.69 49.54
C ARG A 78 11.45 -19.73 50.73
N GLU A 79 11.80 -18.58 51.29
CA GLU A 79 12.71 -18.48 52.44
C GLU A 79 11.99 -18.72 53.79
N ILE A 80 10.78 -18.19 53.99
CA ILE A 80 10.08 -18.30 55.29
C ILE A 80 9.46 -19.68 55.52
N LYS A 81 9.05 -20.40 54.48
CA LYS A 81 8.33 -21.68 54.63
C LYS A 81 9.20 -22.78 55.26
N PRO A 82 10.44 -23.03 54.81
CA PRO A 82 11.32 -24.01 55.45
C PRO A 82 11.61 -23.68 56.92
N VAL A 83 11.79 -22.40 57.26
CA VAL A 83 12.03 -21.96 58.64
C VAL A 83 10.79 -22.20 59.51
N TRP A 84 9.60 -21.88 59.00
CA TRP A 84 8.34 -22.15 59.69
C TRP A 84 8.13 -23.65 59.96
N ASP A 85 8.35 -24.49 58.95
CA ASP A 85 8.17 -25.94 59.04
C ASP A 85 9.15 -26.55 60.07
N ASP A 86 10.41 -26.09 60.11
CA ASP A 86 11.41 -26.52 61.10
C ASP A 86 11.04 -26.07 62.52
N LEU A 87 10.52 -24.85 62.71
CA LEU A 87 10.02 -24.39 64.01
C LEU A 87 8.82 -25.21 64.49
N GLN A 88 7.85 -25.47 63.61
CA GLN A 88 6.69 -26.32 63.92
C GLN A 88 7.11 -27.74 64.28
N GLU A 89 8.04 -28.34 63.53
CA GLU A 89 8.51 -29.70 63.79
C GLU A 89 9.28 -29.79 65.12
N ARG A 90 10.08 -28.76 65.47
CA ARG A 90 10.73 -28.65 66.78
C ARG A 90 9.73 -28.55 67.93
N GLU A 91 8.67 -27.74 67.78
CA GLU A 91 7.65 -27.63 68.82
C GLU A 91 6.84 -28.92 68.96
N ARG A 92 6.48 -29.56 67.85
CA ARG A 92 5.77 -30.83 67.83
C ARG A 92 6.58 -31.96 68.46
N SER A 93 7.87 -32.05 68.13
CA SER A 93 8.79 -33.05 68.72
C SER A 93 9.00 -32.83 70.21
N ASN A 94 9.17 -31.58 70.66
CA ASN A 94 9.23 -31.23 72.09
C ASN A 94 7.93 -31.56 72.83
N ALA A 95 6.77 -31.27 72.23
CA ALA A 95 5.47 -31.59 72.80
C ALA A 95 5.25 -33.11 72.91
N LEU A 96 5.67 -33.87 71.89
CA LEU A 96 5.66 -35.32 71.91
C LEU A 96 6.57 -35.88 73.02
N GLN A 97 7.78 -35.33 73.16
CA GLN A 97 8.72 -35.76 74.19
C GLN A 97 8.18 -35.54 75.60
N ARG A 98 7.60 -34.36 75.88
CA ARG A 98 6.93 -34.07 77.17
C ARG A 98 5.74 -35.01 77.43
N PHE A 99 4.99 -35.37 76.40
CA PHE A 99 3.86 -36.29 76.52
C PHE A 99 4.32 -37.71 76.89
N LEU A 100 5.40 -38.19 76.26
CA LEU A 100 6.02 -39.48 76.59
C LEU A 100 6.58 -39.50 78.02
N GLU A 101 7.23 -38.40 78.46
CA GLU A 101 7.74 -38.26 79.84
C GLU A 101 6.61 -38.25 80.88
N SER A 102 5.42 -37.75 80.52
CA SER A 102 4.23 -37.79 81.39
C SER A 102 3.52 -39.15 81.44
N GLY A 103 4.08 -40.18 80.79
CA GLY A 103 3.55 -41.56 80.79
C GLY A 103 2.54 -41.86 79.67
N GLY A 104 2.41 -40.97 78.68
CA GLY A 104 1.58 -41.22 77.49
C GLY A 104 2.28 -42.14 76.48
N THR A 105 1.50 -42.78 75.61
CA THR A 105 2.04 -43.56 74.48
C THR A 105 2.11 -42.72 73.21
N LYS A 106 3.02 -43.04 72.29
CA LYS A 106 3.15 -42.29 71.02
C LYS A 106 1.85 -42.29 70.20
N GLU A 107 1.04 -43.35 70.33
CA GLU A 107 -0.21 -43.55 69.58
C GLU A 107 -1.33 -42.60 70.07
N ASP A 108 -1.28 -42.18 71.33
CA ASP A 108 -2.28 -41.27 71.94
C ASP A 108 -1.95 -39.78 71.74
N PHE A 109 -0.79 -39.43 71.16
CA PHE A 109 -0.37 -38.05 71.00
C PHE A 109 -1.09 -37.35 69.83
N SER A 110 -1.70 -36.21 70.12
CA SER A 110 -2.30 -35.31 69.12
C SER A 110 -1.77 -33.90 69.30
N TYR A 111 -1.14 -33.35 68.27
CA TYR A 111 -0.68 -31.96 68.24
C TYR A 111 -1.81 -31.07 67.71
N LYS A 112 -2.27 -30.11 68.51
CA LYS A 112 -3.28 -29.12 68.09
C LYS A 112 -2.57 -27.89 67.56
N ALA A 113 -2.85 -27.56 66.29
CA ALA A 113 -2.43 -26.31 65.68
C ALA A 113 -2.98 -25.12 66.49
N ASP A 114 -2.11 -24.16 66.80
CA ASP A 114 -2.49 -22.96 67.52
C ASP A 114 -3.04 -21.87 66.57
N GLU A 115 -3.38 -20.69 67.11
CA GLU A 115 -3.90 -19.58 66.31
C GLU A 115 -2.89 -19.08 65.26
N LEU A 116 -1.58 -19.13 65.56
CA LEU A 116 -0.53 -18.69 64.65
C LEU A 116 -0.31 -19.69 63.51
N ASP A 117 -0.42 -20.98 63.79
CA ASP A 117 -0.41 -22.07 62.79
C ASP A 117 -1.55 -21.89 61.79
N ASN A 118 -2.76 -21.70 62.30
CA ASN A 118 -3.93 -21.48 61.45
C ASN A 118 -3.81 -20.18 60.62
N LEU A 119 -3.24 -19.12 61.19
CA LEU A 119 -2.99 -17.87 60.47
C LEU A 119 -1.93 -18.05 59.37
N PHE A 120 -0.81 -18.68 59.69
CA PHE A 120 0.27 -18.90 58.73
C PHE A 120 -0.19 -19.82 57.59
N ASP A 121 -0.79 -20.97 57.89
CA ASP A 121 -1.26 -21.90 56.87
C ASP A 121 -2.37 -21.31 56.01
N GLY A 122 -3.30 -20.56 56.62
CA GLY A 122 -4.36 -19.86 55.90
C GLY A 122 -3.85 -18.80 54.94
N THR A 123 -2.92 -17.94 55.40
CA THR A 123 -2.30 -16.88 54.58
C THR A 123 -1.38 -17.45 53.51
N PHE A 124 -0.59 -18.48 53.84
CA PHE A 124 0.24 -19.21 52.88
C PHE A 124 -0.59 -19.83 51.77
N LYS A 125 -1.70 -20.50 52.12
CA LYS A 125 -2.63 -21.07 51.15
C LYS A 125 -3.22 -19.99 50.24
N LEU A 126 -3.66 -18.87 50.82
CA LEU A 126 -4.19 -17.72 50.06
C LEU A 126 -3.17 -17.18 49.04
N LEU A 127 -1.91 -17.00 49.46
CA LEU A 127 -0.83 -16.51 48.60
C LEU A 127 -0.48 -17.50 47.49
N ARG A 128 -0.43 -18.80 47.81
CA ARG A 128 -0.23 -19.87 46.83
C ARG A 128 -1.36 -19.93 45.81
N ASP A 129 -2.61 -19.83 46.26
CA ASP A 129 -3.80 -19.84 45.39
C ASP A 129 -3.85 -18.56 44.52
N ARG A 130 -3.42 -17.41 45.05
CA ARG A 130 -3.23 -16.16 44.27
C ARG A 130 -2.19 -16.34 43.17
N ARG A 131 -1.02 -16.92 43.49
CA ARG A 131 0.04 -17.23 42.52
C ARG A 131 -0.46 -18.14 41.41
N ALA A 132 -1.13 -19.23 41.77
CA ALA A 132 -1.67 -20.19 40.81
C ALA A 132 -2.69 -19.54 39.87
N ARG A 133 -3.56 -18.66 40.38
CA ARG A 133 -4.50 -17.87 39.56
C ARG A 133 -3.78 -16.92 38.62
N ASN A 134 -2.82 -16.13 39.10
CA ASN A 134 -2.06 -15.20 38.27
C ASN A 134 -1.30 -15.92 37.13
N LEU A 135 -0.67 -17.06 37.43
CA LEU A 135 0.03 -17.86 36.41
C LEU A 135 -0.96 -18.38 35.36
N LYS A 136 -2.10 -18.92 35.80
CA LYS A 136 -3.15 -19.39 34.89
C LYS A 136 -3.69 -18.26 34.01
N GLU A 137 -3.95 -17.08 34.57
CA GLU A 137 -4.42 -15.91 33.82
C GLU A 137 -3.38 -15.43 32.80
N GLN A 138 -2.09 -15.44 33.15
CA GLN A 138 -1.01 -15.11 32.21
C GLN A 138 -0.91 -16.13 31.08
N ASP A 139 -1.02 -17.42 31.37
CA ASP A 139 -0.98 -18.47 30.35
C ASP A 139 -2.21 -18.42 29.44
N GLU A 140 -3.39 -18.19 29.98
CA GLU A 140 -4.60 -17.93 29.20
C GLU A 140 -4.46 -16.68 28.33
N GLN A 141 -3.85 -15.61 28.86
CA GLN A 141 -3.60 -14.39 28.08
C GLN A 141 -2.61 -14.65 26.94
N ARG A 142 -1.51 -15.36 27.19
CA ARG A 142 -0.55 -15.77 26.15
C ARG A 142 -1.22 -16.64 25.10
N GLN A 143 -2.14 -17.54 25.49
CA GLN A 143 -2.89 -18.36 24.55
C GLN A 143 -3.87 -17.54 23.71
N ARG A 144 -4.56 -16.54 24.30
CA ARG A 144 -5.39 -15.58 23.55
C ARG A 144 -4.56 -14.79 22.54
N ASN A 145 -3.37 -14.35 22.95
CA ASN A 145 -2.44 -13.62 22.08
C ASN A 145 -1.94 -14.51 20.92
N LEU A 146 -1.67 -15.80 21.18
CA LEU A 146 -1.28 -16.78 20.18
C LEU A 146 -2.37 -16.93 19.11
N ILE A 147 -3.62 -17.15 19.51
CA ILE A 147 -4.76 -17.25 18.59
C ILE A 147 -4.87 -15.97 17.75
N ARG A 148 -4.80 -14.80 18.40
CA ARG A 148 -4.88 -13.52 17.69
C ARG A 148 -3.76 -13.34 16.67
N LYS A 149 -2.51 -13.72 17.01
CA LYS A 149 -1.38 -13.68 16.08
C LYS A 149 -1.55 -14.65 14.92
N GLN A 150 -2.10 -15.85 15.15
CA GLN A 150 -2.41 -16.81 14.09
C GLN A 150 -3.48 -16.27 13.13
N GLU A 151 -4.55 -15.66 13.63
CA GLU A 151 -5.57 -15.01 12.80
C GLU A 151 -4.98 -13.88 11.95
N LEU A 152 -4.10 -13.05 12.54
CA LEU A 152 -3.41 -11.99 11.82
C LEU A 152 -2.51 -12.53 10.70
N LEU A 153 -1.83 -13.65 10.92
CA LEU A 153 -1.03 -14.31 9.88
C LEU A 153 -1.90 -14.83 8.75
N GLU A 154 -3.06 -15.42 9.05
CA GLU A 154 -3.98 -15.90 8.02
C GLU A 154 -4.58 -14.76 7.20
N GLN A 155 -4.91 -13.65 7.86
CA GLN A 155 -5.32 -12.41 7.18
C GLN A 155 -4.19 -11.88 6.29
N LEU A 156 -2.95 -11.88 6.77
CA LEU A 156 -1.79 -11.47 5.98
C LEU A 156 -1.57 -12.39 4.77
N ARG A 157 -1.71 -13.70 4.96
CA ARG A 157 -1.58 -14.68 3.89
C ARG A 157 -2.62 -14.46 2.80
N THR A 158 -3.88 -14.29 3.19
CA THR A 158 -4.98 -13.98 2.27
C THR A 158 -4.72 -12.68 1.52
N LEU A 159 -4.16 -11.68 2.21
CA LEU A 159 -3.81 -10.40 1.61
C LEU A 159 -2.70 -10.53 0.57
N VAL A 160 -1.65 -11.28 0.87
CA VAL A 160 -0.52 -11.54 -0.04
C VAL A 160 -0.95 -12.34 -1.26
N ASP A 161 -1.90 -13.26 -1.09
CA ASP A 161 -2.42 -14.07 -2.20
C ASP A 161 -3.52 -13.32 -2.99
N SER A 162 -4.00 -12.17 -2.51
CA SER A 162 -4.98 -11.33 -3.22
C SER A 162 -4.32 -10.39 -4.25
N GLU A 163 -4.91 -10.26 -5.43
CA GLU A 163 -4.38 -9.42 -6.53
C GLU A 163 -4.69 -7.91 -6.36
N ASP A 164 -5.40 -7.51 -5.30
CA ASP A 164 -5.89 -6.15 -5.12
C ASP A 164 -4.88 -5.26 -4.37
N ASN A 165 -4.35 -4.23 -5.05
CA ASN A 165 -3.13 -3.52 -4.64
C ASN A 165 -3.35 -2.19 -3.90
N ALA A 166 -4.53 -1.58 -4.05
CA ALA A 166 -4.80 -0.24 -3.51
C ALA A 166 -5.39 -0.31 -2.10
N SER A 167 -6.28 -1.28 -1.88
CA SER A 167 -6.86 -1.61 -0.57
C SER A 167 -5.87 -2.35 0.34
N SER A 168 -4.89 -3.05 -0.25
CA SER A 168 -4.01 -3.95 0.50
C SER A 168 -3.00 -3.27 1.42
N MET A 169 -2.50 -2.07 1.09
CA MET A 169 -1.54 -1.37 1.97
C MET A 169 -2.16 -0.95 3.31
N LYS A 170 -3.42 -0.50 3.29
CA LYS A 170 -4.14 -0.13 4.53
C LYS A 170 -4.38 -1.36 5.40
N ALA A 171 -4.88 -2.43 4.81
CA ALA A 171 -5.10 -3.70 5.49
C ALA A 171 -3.79 -4.27 6.07
N PHE A 172 -2.68 -4.18 5.31
CA PHE A 172 -1.35 -4.57 5.77
C PHE A 172 -0.93 -3.77 7.02
N LYS A 173 -1.06 -2.44 7.00
CA LYS A 173 -0.73 -1.58 8.15
C LYS A 173 -1.59 -1.91 9.38
N GLU A 174 -2.87 -2.20 9.18
CA GLU A 174 -3.77 -2.63 10.26
C GLU A 174 -3.34 -3.98 10.88
N ILE A 175 -2.91 -4.93 10.04
CA ILE A 175 -2.36 -6.21 10.50
C ILE A 175 -1.06 -6.00 11.28
N GLN A 176 -0.13 -5.17 10.80
CA GLN A 176 1.11 -4.85 11.52
C GLN A 176 0.83 -4.20 12.89
N ALA A 177 -0.12 -3.26 12.94
CA ALA A 177 -0.53 -2.64 14.21
C ALA A 177 -1.17 -3.67 15.15
N GLY A 178 -2.01 -4.55 14.63
CA GLY A 178 -2.59 -5.67 15.38
C GLY A 178 -1.53 -6.63 15.93
N TRP A 179 -0.50 -6.93 15.14
CA TRP A 179 0.59 -7.83 15.51
C TRP A 179 1.40 -7.29 16.68
N LYS A 180 1.76 -6.00 16.62
CA LYS A 180 2.47 -5.30 17.71
C LYS A 180 1.61 -5.22 18.98
N LYS A 181 0.30 -4.98 18.84
CA LYS A 181 -0.63 -4.87 19.97
C LYS A 181 -0.94 -6.20 20.66
N ALA A 182 -0.84 -7.33 19.96
CA ALA A 182 -1.21 -8.64 20.50
C ALA A 182 -0.33 -9.12 21.67
N GLY A 183 0.89 -8.58 21.84
CA GLY A 183 1.74 -8.89 23.00
C GLY A 183 2.41 -10.27 22.96
N ALA A 184 2.83 -10.75 24.14
CA ALA A 184 3.63 -11.97 24.29
C ALA A 184 2.80 -13.26 24.07
N VAL A 185 3.45 -14.26 23.49
CA VAL A 185 2.90 -15.60 23.21
C VAL A 185 3.70 -16.67 23.96
N PRO A 186 3.21 -17.93 24.06
CA PRO A 186 3.99 -19.00 24.67
C PRO A 186 5.31 -19.19 23.90
N ALA A 187 6.41 -19.34 24.64
CA ALA A 187 7.78 -19.35 24.09
C ALA A 187 7.96 -20.35 22.94
N ASN A 188 7.30 -21.51 23.03
CA ASN A 188 7.36 -22.59 22.04
C ASN A 188 6.90 -22.17 20.64
N PHE A 189 6.02 -21.17 20.52
CA PHE A 189 5.47 -20.73 19.23
C PHE A 189 6.10 -19.42 18.73
N ASN A 190 6.89 -18.73 19.56
CA ASN A 190 7.34 -17.38 19.24
C ASN A 190 8.24 -17.36 17.98
N LYS A 191 9.18 -18.31 17.89
CA LYS A 191 10.11 -18.41 16.76
C LYS A 191 9.39 -18.68 15.44
N ASP A 192 8.46 -19.64 15.42
CA ASP A 192 7.75 -20.04 14.21
C ASP A 192 6.79 -18.95 13.73
N LEU A 193 6.08 -18.31 14.67
CA LEU A 193 5.21 -17.17 14.37
C LEU A 193 5.99 -16.00 13.78
N TRP A 194 7.14 -15.68 14.37
CA TRP A 194 7.99 -14.57 13.91
C TRP A 194 8.57 -14.86 12.52
N ALA A 195 9.08 -16.07 12.29
CA ALA A 195 9.58 -16.48 10.98
C ALA A 195 8.46 -16.45 9.91
N SER A 196 7.27 -16.95 10.24
CA SER A 196 6.12 -16.93 9.33
C SER A 196 5.65 -15.50 9.02
N TYR A 197 5.66 -14.62 10.02
CA TYR A 197 5.31 -13.22 9.86
C TYR A 197 6.26 -12.51 8.88
N HIS A 198 7.57 -12.61 9.09
CA HIS A 198 8.54 -11.97 8.21
C HIS A 198 8.52 -12.54 6.81
N ALA A 199 8.43 -13.86 6.65
CA ALA A 199 8.32 -14.46 5.32
C ALA A 199 7.10 -13.93 4.52
N LEU A 200 5.97 -13.70 5.19
CA LEU A 200 4.79 -13.12 4.55
C LEU A 200 4.93 -11.62 4.29
N VAL A 201 5.58 -10.88 5.18
CA VAL A 201 5.89 -9.45 5.00
C VAL A 201 6.82 -9.24 3.81
N ASP A 202 7.89 -10.03 3.72
CA ASP A 202 8.85 -9.98 2.62
C ASP A 202 8.15 -10.29 1.31
N ARG A 203 7.37 -11.39 1.26
CA ARG A 203 6.58 -11.76 0.07
C ARG A 203 5.60 -10.66 -0.35
N PHE A 204 4.99 -9.93 0.59
CA PHE A 204 4.11 -8.80 0.30
C PHE A 204 4.86 -7.66 -0.42
N TYR A 205 6.04 -7.29 0.09
CA TYR A 205 6.84 -6.23 -0.52
C TYR A 205 7.45 -6.65 -1.85
N ASP A 206 7.93 -7.88 -1.97
CA ASP A 206 8.47 -8.42 -3.22
C ASP A 206 7.41 -8.39 -4.33
N GLN A 207 6.20 -8.89 -4.05
CA GLN A 207 5.09 -8.86 -5.00
C GLN A 207 4.75 -7.44 -5.43
N ARG A 208 4.79 -6.48 -4.49
CA ARG A 208 4.53 -5.07 -4.78
C ARG A 208 5.65 -4.43 -5.60
N SER A 209 6.92 -4.75 -5.33
CA SER A 209 8.06 -4.27 -6.12
C SER A 209 7.94 -4.76 -7.56
N ILE A 210 7.67 -6.06 -7.74
CA ILE A 210 7.46 -6.65 -9.06
C ILE A 210 6.33 -5.94 -9.81
N LEU A 211 5.19 -5.68 -9.15
CA LEU A 211 4.07 -4.98 -9.79
C LEU A 211 4.40 -3.52 -10.13
N PHE A 212 5.20 -2.84 -9.31
CA PHE A 212 5.66 -1.49 -9.60
C PHE A 212 6.64 -1.48 -10.78
N GLU A 213 7.60 -2.40 -10.80
CA GLU A 213 8.56 -2.58 -11.88
C GLU A 213 7.86 -2.93 -13.21
N LEU A 214 6.86 -3.82 -13.19
CA LEU A 214 6.06 -4.14 -14.37
C LEU A 214 5.33 -2.91 -14.91
N LYS A 215 4.67 -2.13 -14.04
CA LYS A 215 4.01 -0.88 -14.44
C LYS A 215 4.98 0.14 -15.01
N GLU A 216 6.18 0.23 -14.45
CA GLU A 216 7.20 1.16 -14.94
C GLU A 216 7.77 0.71 -16.29
N LEU A 217 7.98 -0.60 -16.47
CA LEU A 217 8.34 -1.17 -17.77
C LEU A 217 7.26 -0.92 -18.82
N ASP A 218 5.98 -1.06 -18.46
CA ASP A 218 4.86 -0.75 -19.37
C ASP A 218 4.84 0.73 -19.74
N ARG A 219 5.04 1.64 -18.78
CA ARG A 219 5.16 3.09 -19.06
C ARG A 219 6.34 3.40 -19.97
N ARG A 220 7.49 2.74 -19.77
CA ARG A 220 8.67 2.92 -20.63
C ARG A 220 8.41 2.42 -22.05
N LYS A 221 7.75 1.26 -22.21
CA LYS A 221 7.34 0.77 -23.54
C LYS A 221 6.34 1.71 -24.22
N ASN A 222 5.37 2.23 -23.47
CA ASN A 222 4.42 3.24 -23.97
C ASN A 222 5.14 4.52 -24.40
N LEU A 223 6.18 4.92 -23.67
CA LEU A 223 7.00 6.07 -23.99
C LEU A 223 7.74 5.86 -25.32
N GLU A 224 8.44 4.74 -25.47
CA GLU A 224 9.12 4.36 -26.72
C GLU A 224 8.15 4.34 -27.91
N ALA A 225 6.97 3.73 -27.73
CA ALA A 225 5.94 3.70 -28.77
C ALA A 225 5.44 5.10 -29.16
N LYS A 226 5.15 5.97 -28.18
CA LYS A 226 4.73 7.35 -28.46
C LYS A 226 5.85 8.20 -29.06
N GLN A 227 7.10 8.00 -28.67
CA GLN A 227 8.27 8.62 -29.31
C GLN A 227 8.37 8.21 -30.78
N GLU A 228 8.09 6.95 -31.12
CA GLU A 228 8.03 6.51 -32.51
C GLU A 228 6.92 7.20 -33.30
N LEU A 229 5.73 7.38 -32.70
CA LEU A 229 4.64 8.13 -33.33
C LEU A 229 5.01 9.60 -33.58
N VAL A 230 5.71 10.24 -32.65
CA VAL A 230 6.22 11.61 -32.83
C VAL A 230 7.17 11.64 -34.02
N MET A 231 8.14 10.73 -34.09
CA MET A 231 9.08 10.66 -35.22
C MET A 231 8.36 10.41 -36.57
N ARG A 232 7.30 9.60 -36.59
CA ARG A 232 6.47 9.42 -37.81
C ARG A 232 5.72 10.70 -38.17
N ALA A 233 5.11 11.39 -37.20
CA ALA A 233 4.45 12.67 -37.43
C ALA A 233 5.42 13.74 -37.96
N GLU A 234 6.66 13.77 -37.46
CA GLU A 234 7.68 14.67 -37.96
C GLU A 234 8.07 14.38 -39.42
N LYS A 235 8.12 13.09 -39.83
CA LYS A 235 8.35 12.71 -41.23
C LYS A 235 7.21 13.15 -42.14
N LEU A 236 5.96 13.11 -41.66
CA LEU A 236 4.80 13.59 -42.42
C LEU A 236 4.89 15.07 -42.76
N MET A 237 5.57 15.88 -41.94
CA MET A 237 5.84 17.27 -42.26
C MET A 237 6.61 17.41 -43.58
N ALA A 238 7.44 16.45 -43.97
CA ALA A 238 8.22 16.50 -45.21
C ALA A 238 7.49 15.91 -46.44
N SER A 239 6.29 15.33 -46.27
CA SER A 239 5.55 14.71 -47.36
C SER A 239 4.98 15.74 -48.35
N GLU A 240 5.14 15.49 -49.64
CA GLU A 240 4.55 16.31 -50.71
C GLU A 240 3.06 15.99 -50.92
N ARG A 241 2.62 14.79 -50.52
CA ARG A 241 1.24 14.31 -50.69
C ARG A 241 0.41 14.70 -49.47
N ILE A 242 -0.09 15.93 -49.47
CA ILE A 242 -0.80 16.56 -48.34
C ILE A 242 -2.01 15.75 -47.86
N ASN A 243 -2.86 15.27 -48.77
CA ASN A 243 -4.07 14.54 -48.38
C ASN A 243 -3.75 13.21 -47.69
N ASP A 244 -2.72 12.49 -48.16
CA ASP A 244 -2.28 11.24 -47.56
C ASP A 244 -1.59 11.49 -46.23
N ALA A 245 -0.78 12.57 -46.13
CA ALA A 245 -0.14 12.98 -44.89
C ALA A 245 -1.15 13.33 -43.79
N VAL A 246 -2.25 14.02 -44.13
CA VAL A 246 -3.33 14.33 -43.17
C VAL A 246 -4.08 13.07 -42.74
N LYS A 247 -4.29 12.11 -43.66
CA LYS A 247 -4.94 10.84 -43.33
C LYS A 247 -4.08 10.02 -42.35
N GLU A 248 -2.79 9.86 -42.65
CA GLU A 248 -1.84 9.15 -41.79
C GLU A 248 -1.69 9.86 -40.43
N LEU A 249 -1.68 11.21 -40.41
CA LEU A 249 -1.65 11.97 -39.17
C LEU A 249 -2.85 11.67 -38.26
N ASN A 250 -4.06 11.56 -38.83
CA ASN A 250 -5.25 11.19 -38.06
C ASN A 250 -5.15 9.77 -37.49
N GLU A 251 -4.55 8.83 -38.23
CA GLU A 251 -4.26 7.49 -37.75
C GLU A 251 -3.26 7.53 -36.58
N LEU A 252 -2.19 8.32 -36.68
CA LEU A 252 -1.23 8.53 -35.58
C LEU A 252 -1.88 9.16 -34.35
N HIS A 253 -2.80 10.12 -34.51
CA HIS A 253 -3.57 10.69 -33.39
C HIS A 253 -4.41 9.64 -32.66
N ASN A 254 -5.03 8.73 -33.42
CA ASN A 254 -5.77 7.61 -32.85
C ASN A 254 -4.81 6.68 -32.10
N GLU A 255 -3.71 6.25 -32.70
CA GLU A 255 -2.71 5.40 -32.05
C GLU A 255 -2.17 6.03 -30.76
N PHE A 256 -1.83 7.32 -30.78
CA PHE A 256 -1.31 8.05 -29.62
C PHE A 256 -2.31 8.08 -28.45
N ARG A 257 -3.62 8.16 -28.73
CA ARG A 257 -4.67 8.13 -27.70
C ARG A 257 -4.90 6.72 -27.14
N HIS A 258 -4.68 5.68 -27.95
CA HIS A 258 -4.84 4.28 -27.51
C HIS A 258 -3.63 3.77 -26.73
N ILE A 259 -2.44 4.34 -26.94
CA ILE A 259 -1.26 4.00 -26.12
C ILE A 259 -1.46 4.54 -24.70
N GLY A 260 -1.20 3.66 -23.73
CA GLY A 260 -1.37 3.91 -22.31
C GLY A 260 -0.52 5.05 -21.71
N PRO A 261 -0.53 5.19 -20.38
CA PRO A 261 0.21 6.25 -19.70
C PRO A 261 1.72 6.07 -19.87
N VAL A 262 2.43 7.20 -19.86
CA VAL A 262 3.90 7.31 -19.92
C VAL A 262 4.41 7.93 -18.62
N PRO A 263 5.73 7.95 -18.36
CA PRO A 263 6.29 8.66 -17.21
C PRO A 263 5.85 10.13 -17.19
N LYS A 264 5.46 10.63 -16.01
CA LYS A 264 4.88 11.99 -15.85
C LYS A 264 5.79 13.09 -16.38
N GLU A 265 7.11 12.91 -16.23
CA GLU A 265 8.13 13.87 -16.64
C GLU A 265 8.17 14.07 -18.16
N GLU A 266 7.92 13.01 -18.94
CA GLU A 266 8.00 13.05 -20.40
C GLU A 266 6.63 13.25 -21.05
N GLN A 267 5.53 13.05 -20.32
CA GLN A 267 4.17 13.10 -20.87
C GLN A 267 3.86 14.44 -21.56
N GLU A 268 4.16 15.56 -20.91
CA GLU A 268 3.86 16.89 -21.45
C GLU A 268 4.80 17.24 -22.61
N ALA A 269 6.09 16.95 -22.48
CA ALA A 269 7.09 17.21 -23.51
C ALA A 269 6.75 16.46 -24.81
N LEU A 270 6.38 15.18 -24.69
CA LEU A 270 6.02 14.33 -25.82
C LEU A 270 4.75 14.80 -26.51
N TRP A 271 3.73 15.19 -25.74
CA TRP A 271 2.50 15.76 -26.27
C TRP A 271 2.76 17.08 -27.03
N LEU A 272 3.60 17.95 -26.48
CA LEU A 272 3.93 19.22 -27.12
C LEU A 272 4.67 19.01 -28.44
N GLN A 273 5.60 18.05 -28.50
CA GLN A 273 6.30 17.68 -29.74
C GLN A 273 5.33 17.10 -30.78
N PHE A 274 4.47 16.17 -30.37
CA PHE A 274 3.45 15.60 -31.25
C PHE A 274 2.54 16.68 -31.81
N LYS A 275 1.99 17.54 -30.95
CA LYS A 275 1.12 18.65 -31.35
C LYS A 275 1.82 19.60 -32.33
N LYS A 276 3.07 19.96 -32.07
CA LYS A 276 3.85 20.83 -32.96
C LYS A 276 4.00 20.22 -34.35
N ALA A 277 4.27 18.92 -34.44
CA ALA A 277 4.35 18.22 -35.72
C ALA A 277 2.98 18.17 -36.43
N SER A 278 1.89 17.89 -35.69
CA SER A 278 0.53 17.90 -36.22
C SER A 278 0.11 19.26 -36.75
N ASP A 279 0.34 20.33 -35.98
CA ASP A 279 -0.01 21.70 -36.35
C ASP A 279 0.68 22.10 -37.66
N ALA A 280 1.97 21.75 -37.83
CA ALA A 280 2.72 22.03 -39.06
C ALA A 280 2.13 21.32 -40.31
N VAL A 281 1.64 20.09 -40.17
CA VAL A 281 0.99 19.37 -41.28
C VAL A 281 -0.36 20.01 -41.63
N TYR A 282 -1.15 20.40 -40.63
CA TYR A 282 -2.43 21.09 -40.87
C TYR A 282 -2.23 22.49 -41.49
N GLU A 283 -1.22 23.26 -41.06
CA GLU A 283 -0.88 24.54 -41.67
C GLU A 283 -0.52 24.40 -43.15
N LYS A 284 0.25 23.36 -43.52
CA LYS A 284 0.56 23.07 -44.93
C LYS A 284 -0.68 22.74 -45.75
N ARG A 285 -1.60 21.95 -45.19
CA ARG A 285 -2.90 21.67 -45.83
C ARG A 285 -3.68 22.94 -46.04
N ASP A 286 -3.78 23.79 -45.02
CA ASP A 286 -4.58 25.01 -45.09
C ASP A 286 -4.01 26.00 -46.10
N ALA A 287 -2.69 26.13 -46.18
CA ALA A 287 -2.02 26.91 -47.21
C ALA A 287 -2.34 26.38 -48.62
N PHE A 288 -2.24 25.08 -48.84
CA PHE A 288 -2.53 24.44 -50.13
C PHE A 288 -4.00 24.61 -50.55
N VAL A 289 -4.95 24.38 -49.63
CA VAL A 289 -6.39 24.56 -49.90
C VAL A 289 -6.70 26.02 -50.20
N LYS A 290 -6.08 26.96 -49.48
CA LYS A 290 -6.26 28.40 -49.74
C LYS A 290 -5.76 28.79 -51.12
N GLU A 291 -4.56 28.34 -51.51
CA GLU A 291 -4.01 28.59 -52.84
C GLU A 291 -4.86 27.95 -53.94
N LEU A 292 -5.27 26.69 -53.75
CA LEU A 292 -6.17 25.99 -54.67
C LEU A 292 -7.49 26.77 -54.84
N THR A 293 -8.08 27.24 -53.74
CA THR A 293 -9.33 28.02 -53.77
C THR A 293 -9.15 29.33 -54.54
N ILE A 294 -8.04 30.05 -54.33
CA ILE A 294 -7.71 31.28 -55.06
C ILE A 294 -7.58 30.98 -56.56
N ASN A 295 -6.88 29.91 -56.92
CA ASN A 295 -6.69 29.52 -58.32
C ASN A 295 -8.00 29.09 -58.99
N LEU A 296 -8.83 28.31 -58.30
CA LEU A 296 -10.16 27.95 -58.77
C LEU A 296 -11.06 29.17 -58.95
N HIS A 297 -10.98 30.15 -58.04
CA HIS A 297 -11.74 31.40 -58.16
C HIS A 297 -11.29 32.23 -59.37
N LYS A 298 -9.98 32.40 -59.56
CA LYS A 298 -9.42 33.07 -60.76
C LYS A 298 -9.84 32.37 -62.05
N ASN A 299 -9.79 31.04 -62.08
CA ASN A 299 -10.24 30.25 -63.23
C ASN A 299 -11.75 30.43 -63.48
N LEU A 300 -12.56 30.50 -62.42
CA LEU A 300 -14.00 30.77 -62.51
C LEU A 300 -14.25 32.18 -63.08
N GLU A 301 -13.56 33.20 -62.58
CA GLU A 301 -13.65 34.58 -63.08
C GLU A 301 -13.30 34.64 -64.57
N GLN A 302 -12.17 34.03 -64.98
CA GLN A 302 -11.76 33.95 -66.38
C GLN A 302 -12.84 33.28 -67.24
N LYS A 303 -13.37 32.13 -66.78
CA LYS A 303 -14.47 31.44 -67.47
C LYS A 303 -15.73 32.32 -67.58
N ASN A 304 -16.10 33.05 -66.54
CA ASN A 304 -17.23 33.97 -66.57
C ASN A 304 -17.00 35.13 -67.55
N THR A 305 -15.78 35.68 -67.62
CA THR A 305 -15.47 36.72 -68.62
C THR A 305 -15.58 36.18 -70.05
N LEU A 306 -15.10 34.96 -70.31
CA LEU A 306 -15.26 34.32 -71.62
C LEU A 306 -16.75 34.09 -71.95
N LEU A 307 -17.57 33.66 -70.98
CA LEU A 307 -19.02 33.52 -71.16
C LEU A 307 -19.70 34.87 -71.46
N ALA A 308 -19.34 35.94 -70.75
CA ALA A 308 -19.87 37.27 -71.03
C ALA A 308 -19.45 37.79 -72.43
N THR A 309 -18.24 37.44 -72.89
CA THR A 309 -17.81 37.79 -74.25
C THR A 309 -18.51 36.97 -75.33
N ILE A 310 -18.91 35.72 -75.06
CA ILE A 310 -19.58 34.86 -76.03
C ILE A 310 -21.09 35.13 -76.11
N GLU A 311 -21.71 35.63 -75.04
CA GLU A 311 -23.16 35.87 -74.93
C GLU A 311 -23.74 36.75 -76.08
N PRO A 312 -23.11 37.86 -76.50
CA PRO A 312 -23.60 38.67 -77.63
C PRO A 312 -23.55 37.95 -78.99
N PHE A 313 -22.70 36.93 -79.15
CA PHE A 313 -22.63 36.15 -80.39
C PHE A 313 -23.84 35.23 -80.55
N ALA A 314 -24.53 34.88 -79.46
CA ALA A 314 -25.73 34.03 -79.52
C ALA A 314 -26.91 34.70 -80.24
N THR A 315 -26.96 36.03 -80.26
CA THR A 315 -28.03 36.84 -80.90
C THR A 315 -27.55 37.59 -82.14
N TYR A 316 -26.28 37.42 -82.54
CA TYR A 316 -25.70 38.10 -83.68
C TYR A 316 -26.26 37.58 -85.02
N GLN A 317 -26.73 38.49 -85.87
CA GLN A 317 -27.22 38.20 -87.23
C GLN A 317 -26.59 39.16 -88.24
N THR A 318 -26.14 38.64 -89.38
CA THR A 318 -25.62 39.44 -90.52
C THR A 318 -25.91 38.71 -91.83
N ASP A 319 -26.19 39.48 -92.88
CA ASP A 319 -26.40 38.97 -94.25
C ASP A 319 -25.08 38.87 -95.04
N ARG A 320 -23.94 39.23 -94.43
CA ARG A 320 -22.62 39.26 -95.07
C ARG A 320 -21.74 38.10 -94.64
N ILE A 321 -21.41 37.21 -95.60
CA ILE A 321 -20.56 36.02 -95.39
C ILE A 321 -19.17 36.38 -94.82
N LYS A 322 -18.60 37.54 -95.19
CA LYS A 322 -17.29 37.99 -94.69
C LYS A 322 -17.32 38.29 -93.19
N GLU A 323 -18.37 38.97 -92.72
CA GLU A 323 -18.57 39.32 -91.30
C GLU A 323 -18.88 38.06 -90.47
N TRP A 324 -19.64 37.12 -91.05
CA TRP A 324 -19.87 35.81 -90.44
C TRP A 324 -18.57 35.04 -90.19
N ASN A 325 -17.70 34.93 -91.21
CA ASN A 325 -16.41 34.25 -91.09
C ASN A 325 -15.46 34.90 -90.08
N GLU A 326 -15.52 36.23 -89.93
CA GLU A 326 -14.75 36.97 -88.93
C GLU A 326 -15.22 36.64 -87.51
N LYS A 327 -16.54 36.64 -87.28
CA LYS A 327 -17.13 36.25 -85.99
C LYS A 327 -16.92 34.78 -85.65
N THR A 328 -16.94 33.88 -86.63
CA THR A 328 -16.54 32.47 -86.41
C THR A 328 -15.09 32.35 -85.96
N ARG A 329 -14.16 33.15 -86.51
CA ARG A 329 -12.76 33.14 -86.06
C ARG A 329 -12.63 33.68 -84.63
N GLU A 330 -13.38 34.73 -84.27
CA GLU A 330 -13.41 35.27 -82.91
C GLU A 330 -13.92 34.20 -81.91
N ILE A 331 -15.00 33.48 -82.23
CA ILE A 331 -15.54 32.39 -81.39
C ILE A 331 -14.52 31.24 -81.26
N LEU A 332 -13.88 30.83 -82.36
CA LEU A 332 -12.85 29.78 -82.32
C LEU A 332 -11.62 30.20 -81.50
N ALA A 333 -11.30 31.50 -81.44
CA ALA A 333 -10.26 32.02 -80.58
C ALA A 333 -10.65 31.94 -79.09
N LEU A 334 -11.89 32.30 -78.76
CA LEU A 334 -12.44 32.16 -77.39
C LEU A 334 -12.50 30.69 -76.96
N GLN A 335 -12.87 29.77 -77.86
CA GLN A 335 -12.88 28.32 -77.59
C GLN A 335 -11.49 27.78 -77.23
N LYS A 336 -10.41 28.33 -77.82
CA LYS A 336 -9.03 27.93 -77.48
C LYS A 336 -8.56 28.47 -76.13
N GLN A 337 -9.18 29.53 -75.63
CA GLN A 337 -8.84 30.15 -74.35
C GLN A 337 -9.58 29.51 -73.16
N TRP A 338 -10.69 28.82 -73.43
CA TRP A 338 -11.45 28.02 -72.48
C TRP A 338 -10.75 26.69 -72.17
#